data_AF-A0A2T4RZA9-F1
#
_entry.id   AF-A0A2T4RZA9-F1
#
_cell.length_a   1.000
_cell.length_b   1.000
_cell.length_c   1.000
_cell.angle_alpha   90.00
_cell.angle_beta   90.00
_cell.angle_gamma   90.00
#
_symmetry.space_group_name_H-M   'P 1'
#
loop_
_entity.id
_entity.type
_entity.pdbx_description
1 polymer ?
#
loop_
_entity_poly.entity_id
_entity_poly.type
_entity_poly.pdbx_seq_one_letter_code
_entity_poly.pdbx_strand_id
1 'polypeptide(L)'
;SELKLNLGQFREEMNRLEAIGLIKTYAKHDENQSQFVYLLVDPPSPKTFFNDPMLSVYLYKEVEGKRFHELRRYFESTQVDLSNYHEVTRNFTDVFKVPNHALDKVDTTHQITETQKYDGMNLDRVHFDFELLYQLLS
;
A
#
# COMPACT_ATOMS: atom_id res chain seq x y z
N SER A 1 -0.24 -25.97 -18.85
CA SER A 1 -1.25 -25.63 -17.83
C SER A 1 -0.56 -25.54 -16.50
N GLU A 2 -0.36 -24.33 -15.99
CA GLU A 2 0.62 -24.06 -14.92
C GLU A 2 0.13 -24.44 -13.52
N LEU A 3 -1.19 -24.50 -13.29
CA LEU A 3 -1.79 -24.86 -11.99
C LEU A 3 -2.20 -26.33 -11.85
N LYS A 4 -2.22 -27.11 -12.95
CA LYS A 4 -2.72 -28.51 -12.99
C LYS A 4 -4.11 -28.72 -12.35
N LEU A 5 -4.95 -27.68 -12.30
CA LEU A 5 -6.33 -27.74 -11.79
C LEU A 5 -7.31 -27.95 -12.96
N ASN A 6 -8.42 -28.66 -12.68
CA ASN A 6 -9.57 -28.65 -13.58
C ASN A 6 -10.43 -27.38 -13.36
N LEU A 7 -11.37 -27.12 -14.28
CA LEU A 7 -12.18 -25.90 -14.23
C LEU A 7 -13.05 -25.81 -12.96
N GLY A 8 -13.56 -26.93 -12.47
CA GLY A 8 -14.35 -26.98 -11.24
C GLY A 8 -13.50 -26.60 -10.02
N GLN A 9 -12.33 -27.20 -9.88
CA GLN A 9 -11.37 -26.89 -8.82
C GLN A 9 -10.92 -25.43 -8.88
N PHE A 10 -10.63 -24.93 -10.08
CA PHE A 10 -10.29 -23.52 -10.25
C PHE A 10 -11.42 -22.61 -9.76
N ARG A 11 -12.68 -22.91 -10.10
CA ARG A 11 -13.82 -22.11 -9.65
C ARG A 11 -14.01 -22.16 -8.14
N GLU A 12 -13.79 -23.32 -7.51
CA GLU A 12 -13.85 -23.45 -6.05
C GLU A 12 -12.78 -22.59 -5.35
N GLU A 13 -11.53 -22.61 -5.82
CA GLU A 13 -10.47 -21.78 -5.25
C GLU A 13 -10.71 -20.29 -5.49
N MET A 14 -11.24 -19.91 -6.66
CA MET A 14 -11.66 -18.54 -6.93
C MET A 14 -12.79 -18.10 -6.00
N ASN A 15 -13.78 -18.95 -5.71
CA ASN A 15 -14.83 -18.65 -4.74
C ASN A 15 -14.25 -18.38 -3.34
N ARG A 16 -13.20 -19.10 -2.93
CA ARG A 16 -12.52 -18.85 -1.64
C ARG A 16 -11.86 -17.48 -1.65
N LEU A 17 -11.10 -17.15 -2.69
CA LEU A 17 -10.41 -15.86 -2.83
C LEU A 17 -11.39 -14.68 -2.92
N GLU A 18 -12.52 -14.86 -3.62
CA GLU A 18 -13.64 -13.91 -3.65
C GLU A 18 -14.22 -13.71 -2.24
N ALA A 19 -14.48 -14.79 -1.50
CA ALA A 19 -15.09 -14.74 -0.17
C ALA A 19 -14.22 -14.05 0.90
N ILE A 20 -12.89 -14.25 0.85
CA ILE A 20 -11.95 -13.55 1.75
C ILE A 20 -11.57 -12.15 1.23
N GLY A 21 -12.12 -11.72 0.10
CA GLY A 21 -11.98 -10.36 -0.44
C GLY A 21 -10.68 -10.08 -1.18
N LEU A 22 -9.91 -11.11 -1.56
CA LEU A 22 -8.66 -10.95 -2.32
C LEU A 22 -8.86 -10.86 -3.83
N ILE A 23 -10.05 -11.23 -4.32
CA ILE A 23 -10.40 -11.11 -5.73
C ILE A 23 -11.80 -10.51 -5.88
N LYS A 24 -11.95 -9.61 -6.86
CA LYS A 24 -13.26 -9.19 -7.38
C LYS A 24 -13.44 -9.76 -8.77
N THR A 25 -14.54 -10.46 -8.98
CA THR A 25 -14.88 -11.08 -10.26
C THR A 25 -16.02 -10.33 -10.93
N TYR A 26 -15.82 -9.95 -12.18
CA TYR A 26 -16.84 -9.33 -13.03
C TYR A 26 -17.08 -10.26 -14.22
N ALA A 27 -18.35 -10.45 -14.57
CA ALA A 27 -18.74 -11.28 -15.70
C ALA A 27 -19.54 -10.45 -16.70
N LYS A 28 -19.24 -10.63 -17.99
CA LYS A 28 -20.03 -10.11 -19.09
C LYS A 28 -20.48 -11.28 -19.96
N HIS A 29 -21.79 -11.41 -20.15
CA HIS A 29 -22.38 -12.45 -20.98
C HIS A 29 -22.95 -11.79 -22.25
N ASP A 30 -22.41 -12.19 -23.40
CA ASP A 30 -22.94 -11.86 -24.72
C ASP A 30 -23.52 -13.16 -25.35
N GLU A 31 -24.34 -13.06 -26.40
CA GLU A 31 -25.06 -14.22 -26.99
C GLU A 31 -24.16 -15.40 -27.37
N ASN A 32 -22.89 -15.13 -27.72
CA ASN A 32 -21.95 -16.14 -28.21
C ASN A 32 -20.81 -16.46 -27.22
N GLN A 33 -20.62 -15.68 -26.15
CA GLN A 33 -19.48 -15.87 -25.24
C GLN A 33 -19.68 -15.25 -23.86
N SER A 34 -19.00 -15.83 -22.87
CA SER A 34 -18.88 -15.28 -21.52
C SER A 34 -17.46 -14.80 -21.29
N GLN A 35 -17.30 -13.56 -20.83
CA GLN A 35 -16.02 -12.95 -20.50
C GLN A 35 -15.97 -12.70 -18.99
N PHE A 36 -14.81 -12.98 -18.38
CA PHE A 36 -14.57 -12.74 -16.97
C PHE A 36 -13.38 -11.80 -16.79
N VAL A 37 -13.52 -10.85 -15.87
CA VAL A 37 -12.43 -9.99 -15.41
C VAL A 37 -12.21 -10.25 -13.93
N TYR A 38 -10.99 -10.63 -13.58
CA TYR A 38 -10.56 -10.86 -12.21
C TYR A 38 -9.65 -9.72 -11.78
N LEU A 39 -10.11 -8.90 -10.84
CA LEU A 39 -9.31 -7.87 -10.19
C LEU A 39 -8.69 -8.43 -8.91
N LEU A 40 -7.37 -8.38 -8.82
CA LEU A 40 -6.64 -8.67 -7.59
C LEU A 40 -6.82 -7.53 -6.58
N VAL A 41 -7.00 -7.87 -5.32
CA VAL A 41 -7.14 -6.94 -4.21
C VAL A 41 -6.05 -7.25 -3.19
N ASP A 42 -5.35 -6.21 -2.74
CA ASP A 42 -4.32 -6.36 -1.72
C ASP A 42 -4.92 -6.89 -0.41
N PRO A 43 -4.21 -7.76 0.31
CA PRO A 43 -4.65 -8.19 1.62
C PRO A 43 -4.71 -6.99 2.59
N PRO A 44 -5.57 -7.05 3.62
CA PRO A 44 -5.57 -6.04 4.67
C PRO A 44 -4.19 -5.98 5.35
N SER A 45 -3.79 -4.78 5.78
CA SER A 45 -2.57 -4.62 6.58
C SER A 45 -2.65 -5.50 7.85
N PRO A 46 -1.51 -5.94 8.43
CA PRO A 46 -1.54 -6.71 9.67
C PRO A 46 -2.32 -6.01 10.78
N LYS A 47 -2.17 -4.67 10.88
CA LYS A 47 -2.94 -3.85 11.82
C LYS A 47 -4.45 -3.97 11.57
N THR A 48 -4.89 -3.87 10.32
CA THR A 48 -6.32 -4.02 9.98
C THR A 48 -6.80 -5.44 10.26
N PHE A 49 -6.03 -6.45 9.86
CA PHE A 49 -6.37 -7.86 10.00
C PHE A 49 -6.55 -8.28 11.47
N PHE A 50 -5.57 -8.00 12.33
CA PHE A 50 -5.58 -8.42 13.74
C PHE A 50 -6.48 -7.54 14.64
N ASN A 51 -6.93 -6.38 14.14
CA ASN A 51 -7.92 -5.55 14.85
C ASN A 51 -9.36 -5.80 14.37
N ASP A 52 -9.55 -6.53 13.27
CA ASP A 52 -10.87 -7.00 12.86
C ASP A 52 -11.26 -8.26 13.68
N PRO A 53 -12.38 -8.22 14.43
CA PRO A 53 -12.78 -9.35 15.27
C PRO A 53 -13.08 -10.63 14.50
N MET A 54 -13.67 -10.55 13.30
CA MET A 54 -14.02 -11.73 12.51
C MET A 54 -12.76 -12.39 11.93
N LEU A 55 -11.87 -11.62 11.31
CA LEU A 55 -10.62 -12.15 10.75
C LEU A 55 -9.72 -12.74 11.82
N SER A 56 -9.64 -12.07 12.98
CA SER A 56 -8.84 -12.54 14.12
C SER A 56 -9.37 -13.86 14.69
N VAL A 57 -10.69 -13.99 14.87
CA VAL A 57 -11.32 -15.23 15.35
C VAL A 57 -11.15 -16.36 14.33
N TYR A 58 -11.30 -16.06 13.03
CA TYR A 58 -11.12 -17.05 11.98
C TYR A 58 -9.68 -17.57 11.93
N LEU A 59 -8.69 -16.67 11.96
CA LEU A 59 -7.28 -17.08 12.01
C LEU A 59 -6.99 -17.91 13.27
N TYR A 60 -7.51 -17.49 14.43
CA TYR A 60 -7.34 -18.25 15.68
C TYR A 60 -7.90 -19.67 15.58
N LYS A 61 -9.03 -19.86 14.90
CA LYS A 61 -9.62 -21.18 14.64
C LYS A 61 -8.76 -22.04 13.72
N GLU A 62 -8.12 -21.43 12.72
CA GLU A 62 -7.34 -22.16 11.71
C GLU A 62 -5.96 -22.59 12.19
N VAL A 63 -5.26 -21.76 12.98
CA VAL A 63 -3.88 -22.03 13.40
C VAL A 63 -3.72 -22.38 14.88
N GLU A 64 -4.81 -22.33 15.65
CA GLU A 64 -4.83 -22.51 17.11
C GLU A 64 -4.07 -21.42 17.91
N GLY A 65 -4.24 -21.45 19.24
CA GLY A 65 -3.83 -20.33 20.10
C GLY A 65 -2.34 -20.02 20.10
N LYS A 66 -1.46 -21.03 20.17
CA LYS A 66 0.00 -20.80 20.22
C LYS A 66 0.49 -20.07 18.96
N ARG A 67 0.12 -20.58 17.78
CA ARG A 67 0.56 -20.01 16.49
C ARG A 67 -0.06 -18.64 16.25
N PHE A 68 -1.31 -18.43 16.65
CA PHE A 68 -1.96 -17.12 16.57
C PHE A 68 -1.19 -16.07 17.36
N HIS A 69 -0.78 -16.36 18.60
CA HIS A 69 -0.02 -15.41 19.43
C HIS A 69 1.38 -15.14 18.87
N GLU A 70 2.06 -16.14 18.29
CA GLU A 70 3.33 -15.95 17.59
C GLU A 70 3.19 -14.99 16.40
N LEU A 71 2.17 -15.20 15.56
CA LEU A 71 1.91 -14.35 14.39
C LEU A 71 1.55 -12.92 14.82
N ARG A 72 0.70 -12.77 15.82
CA ARG A 72 0.33 -11.45 16.36
C ARG A 72 1.57 -10.71 16.87
N ARG A 73 2.39 -11.38 17.68
CA ARG A 73 3.63 -10.80 18.22
C ARG A 73 4.63 -10.43 17.11
N TYR A 74 4.70 -11.21 16.04
CA TYR A 74 5.54 -10.90 14.89
C TYR A 74 5.14 -9.57 14.20
N PHE A 75 3.84 -9.27 14.15
CA PHE A 75 3.32 -8.04 13.54
C PHE A 75 3.11 -6.88 14.53
N GLU A 76 3.18 -7.13 15.83
CA GLU A 76 3.23 -6.09 16.85
C GLU A 76 4.58 -5.36 16.75
N SER A 77 4.57 -4.21 16.07
CA SER A 77 5.73 -3.32 16.02
C SER A 77 6.20 -2.99 17.43
N THR A 78 7.48 -3.21 17.71
CA THR A 78 8.08 -2.76 18.96
C THR A 78 8.19 -1.24 18.88
N GLN A 79 7.32 -0.52 19.58
CA GLN A 79 7.49 0.93 19.72
C GLN A 79 8.84 1.17 20.38
N VAL A 80 9.71 1.91 19.68
CA VAL A 80 10.97 2.37 20.25
C VAL A 80 10.65 3.47 21.26
N ASP A 81 11.07 3.29 22.50
CA ASP A 81 10.96 4.36 23.50
C ASP A 81 11.94 5.48 23.14
N LEU A 82 11.38 6.58 22.62
CA LEU A 82 12.11 7.78 22.23
C LEU A 82 12.02 8.91 23.28
N SER A 83 11.53 8.63 24.50
CA SER A 83 11.24 9.66 25.52
C SER A 83 12.44 10.56 25.87
N ASN A 84 13.66 10.02 25.75
CA ASN A 84 14.92 10.74 26.01
C ASN A 84 15.71 11.07 24.73
N TYR A 85 15.09 10.94 23.55
CA TYR A 85 15.70 11.21 22.26
C TYR A 85 15.08 12.47 21.66
N HIS A 86 15.86 13.19 20.85
CA HIS A 86 15.36 14.27 20.01
C HIS A 86 15.64 13.93 18.55
N GLU A 87 14.74 14.33 17.66
CA GLU A 87 14.87 14.05 16.24
C GLU A 87 15.99 14.90 15.63
N VAL A 88 16.91 14.24 14.91
CA VAL A 88 18.02 14.88 14.19
C VAL A 88 18.02 14.53 12.69
N THR A 89 16.90 14.02 12.18
CA THR A 89 16.70 13.66 10.77
C THR A 89 16.94 14.90 9.90
N ARG A 90 17.81 14.78 8.89
CA ARG A 90 18.07 15.86 7.92
C ARG A 90 16.94 15.93 6.90
N ASN A 91 16.53 17.14 6.51
CA ASN A 91 15.59 17.31 5.41
C ASN A 91 16.25 16.94 4.09
N PHE A 92 15.46 16.62 3.07
CA PHE A 92 15.99 16.31 1.75
C PHE A 92 16.83 17.46 1.18
N THR A 93 16.33 18.70 1.33
CA THR A 93 17.01 19.92 0.88
C THR A 93 18.26 20.27 1.68
N ASP A 94 18.46 19.70 2.87
CA ASP A 94 19.68 19.88 3.67
C ASP A 94 20.87 19.10 3.08
N VAL A 95 20.61 18.06 2.28
CA VAL A 95 21.62 17.13 1.75
C VAL A 95 21.72 17.20 0.23
N PHE A 96 20.60 17.33 -0.46
CA PHE A 96 20.52 17.29 -1.92
C PHE A 96 20.21 18.65 -2.51
N LYS A 97 20.90 19.00 -3.60
CA LYS A 97 20.59 20.19 -4.41
C LYS A 97 19.53 19.84 -5.44
N VAL A 98 18.42 20.57 -5.45
CA VAL A 98 17.38 20.41 -6.47
C VAL A 98 17.89 21.00 -7.80
N PRO A 99 17.89 20.24 -8.91
CA PRO A 99 18.34 20.77 -10.20
C PRO A 99 17.31 21.74 -10.80
N ASN A 100 17.69 23.00 -11.00
CA ASN A 100 16.81 24.07 -11.51
C ASN A 100 16.26 23.86 -12.94
N HIS A 101 16.76 22.88 -13.69
CA HIS A 101 16.43 22.68 -15.12
C HIS A 101 15.99 21.26 -15.48
N ALA A 102 15.72 20.41 -14.48
CA ALA A 102 15.34 19.02 -14.72
C ALA A 102 13.82 18.79 -14.78
N LEU A 103 13.01 19.70 -14.23
CA LEU A 103 11.55 19.54 -14.15
C LEU A 103 10.91 19.45 -15.54
N ASP A 104 11.37 20.26 -16.51
CA ASP A 104 10.83 20.28 -17.87
C ASP A 104 11.17 19.02 -18.69
N LYS A 105 12.06 18.15 -18.17
CA LYS A 105 12.50 16.91 -18.83
C LYS A 105 11.87 15.65 -18.23
N VAL A 106 11.14 15.78 -17.12
CA VAL A 106 10.48 14.67 -16.45
C VAL A 106 9.01 14.69 -16.84
N ASP A 107 8.59 13.70 -17.64
CA ASP A 107 7.19 13.54 -18.03
C ASP A 107 6.37 13.05 -16.83
N THR A 108 5.60 13.95 -16.23
CA THR A 108 4.68 13.69 -15.12
C THR A 108 3.22 13.58 -15.59
N THR A 109 2.98 13.60 -16.91
CA THR A 109 1.63 13.67 -17.48
C THR A 109 0.82 12.39 -17.24
N HIS A 110 1.51 11.26 -17.03
CA HIS A 110 0.88 10.00 -16.64
C HIS A 110 0.80 9.91 -15.11
N GLN A 111 -0.43 10.00 -14.59
CA GLN A 111 -0.71 9.80 -13.17
C GLN A 111 -0.37 8.35 -12.80
N ILE A 112 0.66 8.18 -11.98
CA ILE A 112 0.98 6.90 -11.35
C ILE A 112 -0.02 6.72 -10.20
N THR A 113 -0.68 5.57 -10.16
CA THR A 113 -1.62 5.24 -9.09
C THR A 113 -0.90 5.22 -7.75
N GLU A 114 -1.35 6.04 -6.80
CA GLU A 114 -0.86 6.01 -5.42
C GLU A 114 -1.26 4.69 -4.76
N THR A 115 -0.29 3.85 -4.43
CA THR A 115 -0.53 2.58 -3.72
C THR A 115 -0.35 2.73 -2.21
N GLN A 116 0.46 3.69 -1.74
CA GLN A 116 0.64 4.01 -0.31
C GLN A 116 1.03 5.47 -0.09
N LYS A 117 0.56 6.05 1.03
CA LYS A 117 0.97 7.38 1.47
C LYS A 117 2.43 7.33 1.94
N TYR A 118 3.33 7.94 1.17
CA TYR A 118 4.73 8.10 1.54
C TYR A 118 4.89 9.32 2.46
N ASP A 119 5.22 9.09 3.73
CA ASP A 119 5.43 10.14 4.75
C ASP A 119 6.93 10.49 4.96
N GLY A 120 7.84 9.91 4.15
CA GLY A 120 9.27 9.86 4.46
C GLY A 120 10.10 11.09 4.06
N MET A 121 9.55 12.05 3.34
CA MET A 121 10.28 13.24 2.88
C MET A 121 9.56 14.51 3.33
N ASN A 122 10.22 15.29 4.21
CA ASN A 122 9.79 16.64 4.51
C ASN A 122 10.22 17.59 3.38
N LEU A 123 9.25 18.14 2.65
CA LEU A 123 9.46 19.09 1.54
C LEU A 123 9.06 20.53 1.92
N ASP A 124 8.72 20.78 3.18
CA ASP A 124 8.12 22.04 3.64
C ASP A 124 9.13 23.21 3.64
N ARG A 125 10.42 22.93 3.41
CA ARG A 125 11.53 23.89 3.48
C ARG A 125 12.14 24.29 2.14
N VAL A 126 11.33 24.43 1.10
CA VAL A 126 11.72 25.28 -0.03
C VAL A 126 11.46 26.73 0.39
N HIS A 127 12.44 27.33 1.07
CA HIS A 127 12.37 28.74 1.46
C HIS A 127 12.51 29.59 0.18
N PHE A 128 11.39 29.88 -0.47
CA PHE A 128 11.36 30.82 -1.58
C PHE A 128 11.40 32.24 -1.00
N ASP A 129 12.45 32.99 -1.32
CA ASP A 129 12.62 34.36 -0.87
C ASP A 129 11.72 35.29 -1.71
N PHE A 130 10.48 35.43 -1.28
CA PHE A 130 9.51 36.32 -1.91
C PHE A 130 9.92 37.79 -1.81
N GLU A 131 10.70 38.16 -0.80
CA GLU A 131 11.17 39.53 -0.62
C GLU A 131 12.17 39.91 -1.73
N LEU A 132 13.11 39.00 -2.03
CA LEU A 132 13.99 39.14 -3.19
C LEU A 132 13.21 39.14 -4.51
N LEU A 133 12.19 38.29 -4.66
CA LEU A 133 11.35 38.28 -5.85
C LEU A 133 10.65 39.63 -6.05
N TYR A 134 10.06 40.19 -5.00
CA TYR A 134 9.36 41.48 -5.09
C TYR A 134 10.31 42.62 -5.48
N GLN A 135 11.56 42.60 -5.01
CA GLN A 135 12.58 43.58 -5.43
C GLN A 135 12.97 43.46 -6.90
N LEU A 136 12.91 42.27 -7.49
CA LEU A 136 13.26 42.03 -8.90
C LEU A 136 12.10 42.35 -9.87
N LEU A 137 10.86 42.40 -9.37
CA LEU A 137 9.66 42.71 -10.15
C LEU A 137 9.20 44.17 -10.05
N SER A 138 9.75 44.94 -9.10
CA SER A 138 9.53 46.38 -8.93
C SER A 138 10.49 47.21 -9.78
#